data_AF-A0AAU8AN16-F1
#
_entry.id   AF-A0AAU8AN16-F1
#
_cell.length_a   1.000
_cell.length_b   1.000
_cell.length_c   1.000
_cell.angle_alpha   90.00
_cell.angle_beta   90.00
_cell.angle_gamma   90.00
#
_symmetry.space_group_name_H-M   'P 1'
#
loop_
_entity.id
_entity.type
_entity.pdbx_description
1 polymer ?
#
loop_
_entity_poly.entity_id
_entity_poly.type
_entity_poly.pdbx_seq_one_letter_code
_entity_poly.pdbx_strand_id
1 'polypeptide(L)'
;MMDREADLRDLEMLRLRDECGLSAAEIGHRLGRSRASVLGIFHRVREGERQHEAACEQRGVPVCQCVKPENQDAGMAARWWAGAA
;
A
#
# COMPACT_ATOMS: atom_id res chain seq x y z
N MET A 1 -0.52 -17.81 -7.43
CA MET A 1 0.63 -17.10 -8.01
C MET A 1 0.20 -15.64 -8.15
N MET A 2 0.81 -14.71 -7.41
CA MET A 2 0.54 -13.27 -7.61
C MET A 2 1.11 -12.87 -8.97
N ASP A 3 0.29 -12.22 -9.78
CA ASP A 3 0.66 -11.71 -11.09
C ASP A 3 1.24 -10.30 -10.92
N ARG A 4 2.48 -10.10 -11.36
CA ARG A 4 3.18 -8.81 -11.28
C ARG A 4 2.34 -7.68 -11.90
N GLU A 5 1.61 -7.95 -12.97
CA GLU A 5 0.80 -6.93 -13.61
C GLU A 5 -0.39 -6.53 -12.74
N ALA A 6 -0.99 -7.49 -12.03
CA ALA A 6 -2.04 -7.21 -11.05
C ALA A 6 -1.50 -6.33 -9.90
N ASP A 7 -0.31 -6.66 -9.38
CA ASP A 7 0.31 -5.89 -8.30
C ASP A 7 0.62 -4.45 -8.73
N LEU A 8 1.15 -4.26 -9.95
CA LEU A 8 1.41 -2.93 -10.49
C LEU A 8 0.13 -2.09 -10.64
N ARG A 9 -0.99 -2.72 -11.01
CA ARG A 9 -2.29 -2.04 -11.11
C ARG A 9 -2.82 -1.63 -9.74
N ASP A 10 -2.64 -2.47 -8.72
CA ASP A 10 -3.06 -2.16 -7.36
C ASP A 10 -2.22 -1.02 -6.78
N LEU A 11 -0.91 -1.01 -7.05
CA LEU A 11 -0.01 0.10 -6.69
C LEU A 11 -0.43 1.42 -7.37
N GLU A 12 -0.78 1.38 -8.66
CA GLU A 12 -1.26 2.58 -9.37
C GLU A 12 -2.58 3.11 -8.78
N MET A 13 -3.49 2.24 -8.36
CA MET A 13 -4.72 2.66 -7.66
C MET A 13 -4.42 3.39 -6.35
N LEU A 14 -3.46 2.89 -5.57
CA LEU A 14 -3.05 3.52 -4.32
C LEU A 14 -2.38 4.87 -4.57
N ARG A 15 -1.49 4.94 -5.57
CA ARG A 15 -0.84 6.19 -5.99
C ARG A 15 -1.85 7.26 -6.40
N LEU A 16 -2.83 6.92 -7.24
CA LEU A 16 -3.87 7.86 -7.67
C LEU A 16 -4.75 8.37 -6.52
N ARG A 17 -4.96 7.55 -5.48
CA ARG A 17 -5.67 7.95 -4.27
C ARG A 17 -4.83 8.90 -3.43
N ASP A 18 -3.59 8.51 -3.12
CA ASP A 18 -2.78 9.17 -2.09
C ASP A 18 -2.03 10.40 -2.61
N GLU A 19 -1.54 10.35 -3.85
CA GLU A 19 -0.78 11.46 -4.46
C GLU A 19 -1.68 12.39 -5.27
N CYS A 20 -2.65 11.84 -6.00
CA CYS A 20 -3.52 12.62 -6.89
C CYS A 20 -4.87 13.00 -6.27
N GLY A 21 -5.20 12.45 -5.09
CA GLY A 21 -6.46 12.76 -4.38
C GLY A 21 -7.72 12.29 -5.11
N LEU A 22 -7.61 11.37 -6.08
CA LEU A 22 -8.76 10.94 -6.87
C LEU A 22 -9.71 10.06 -6.07
N SER A 23 -11.00 10.21 -6.34
CA SER A 23 -12.03 9.33 -5.79
C SER A 23 -11.97 7.93 -6.43
N ALA A 24 -12.52 6.93 -5.74
CA ALA A 24 -12.59 5.56 -6.27
C ALA A 24 -13.38 5.47 -7.60
N ALA A 25 -14.29 6.40 -7.86
CA ALA A 25 -15.02 6.46 -9.12
C ALA A 25 -14.13 6.96 -10.26
N GLU A 26 -13.37 8.04 -10.04
CA GLU A 26 -12.42 8.59 -11.03
C GLU A 26 -11.29 7.61 -11.33
N ILE A 27 -10.77 6.93 -10.30
CA ILE A 27 -9.76 5.86 -10.45
C ILE A 27 -10.33 4.71 -11.28
N GLY A 28 -11.56 4.27 -10.99
CA GLY A 28 -12.24 3.24 -11.75
C GLY A 28 -12.38 3.61 -13.23
N HIS A 29 -12.84 4.84 -13.51
CA HIS A 29 -12.95 5.34 -14.88
C HIS A 29 -11.60 5.36 -15.60
N ARG A 30 -10.54 5.82 -14.93
CA ARG A 30 -9.18 5.91 -15.50
C ARG A 30 -8.55 4.56 -15.81
N LEU A 31 -8.84 3.53 -14.99
CA LEU A 31 -8.22 2.21 -15.09
C LEU A 31 -9.13 1.13 -15.69
N GLY A 32 -10.30 1.52 -16.23
CA GLY A 32 -11.26 0.57 -16.80
C GLY A 32 -11.84 -0.42 -15.77
N ARG A 33 -12.04 0.02 -14.52
CA ARG A 33 -12.57 -0.80 -13.42
C ARG A 33 -13.83 -0.21 -12.81
N SER A 34 -14.65 -1.07 -12.20
CA SER A 34 -15.80 -0.60 -11.43
C SER A 34 -15.35 0.06 -10.13
N ARG A 35 -16.10 1.08 -9.68
CA ARG A 35 -15.89 1.71 -8.37
C ARG A 35 -15.83 0.70 -7.22
N ALA A 36 -16.69 -0.32 -7.25
CA ALA A 36 -16.74 -1.38 -6.24
C ALA A 36 -15.45 -2.22 -6.22
N SER A 37 -14.87 -2.51 -7.39
CA SER A 37 -13.59 -3.21 -7.50
C SER A 37 -12.47 -2.42 -6.82
N VAL A 38 -12.37 -1.12 -7.08
CA VAL A 38 -11.38 -0.22 -6.47
C VAL A 38 -11.54 -0.16 -4.95
N LEU A 39 -12.77 -0.01 -4.45
CA LEU A 39 -13.03 -0.02 -3.01
C LEU A 39 -12.66 -1.36 -2.36
N GLY A 40 -12.89 -2.48 -3.03
CA GLY A 40 -12.50 -3.80 -2.56
C GLY A 40 -10.98 -3.93 -2.41
N ILE A 41 -10.20 -3.35 -3.32
CA ILE A 41 -8.74 -3.28 -3.21
C ILE A 41 -8.32 -2.47 -2.00
N PHE A 42 -8.87 -1.26 -1.83
CA PHE A 42 -8.56 -0.40 -0.69
C PHE A 42 -8.90 -1.07 0.65
N HIS A 43 -10.02 -1.80 0.70
CA HIS A 43 -10.40 -2.54 1.89
C HIS A 43 -9.37 -3.64 2.21
N ARG A 44 -8.94 -4.43 1.22
CA ARG A 44 -7.95 -5.50 1.42
C ARG A 44 -6.60 -4.96 1.88
N VAL A 45 -6.15 -3.86 1.30
CA VAL A 45 -4.89 -3.20 1.72
C VAL A 45 -4.99 -2.75 3.17
N ARG A 46 -6.05 -2.02 3.54
CA ARG A 46 -6.25 -1.56 4.93
C ARG A 46 -6.39 -2.70 5.93
N GLU A 47 -7.03 -3.78 5.53
CA GLU A 47 -7.13 -4.97 6.38
C GLU A 47 -5.77 -5.65 6.55
N GLY A 48 -4.99 -5.77 5.48
CA GLY A 48 -3.61 -6.28 5.55
C GLY A 48 -2.70 -5.43 6.44
N GLU A 49 -2.82 -4.10 6.35
CA GLU A 49 -2.12 -3.15 7.23
C GLU A 49 -2.49 -3.38 8.70
N ARG A 50 -3.78 -3.42 9.03
CA ARG A 50 -4.25 -3.72 10.40
C ARG A 50 -3.75 -5.05 10.93
N GLN A 51 -3.80 -6.10 10.12
CA GLN A 51 -3.30 -7.42 10.50
C GLN A 51 -1.79 -7.39 10.76
N HIS A 52 -1.03 -6.67 9.94
CA HIS A 52 0.40 -6.49 10.14
C HIS A 52 0.71 -5.71 11.42
N GLU A 53 -0.03 -4.64 11.70
CA GLU A 53 0.09 -3.86 12.93
C GLU A 53 -0.17 -4.74 14.16
N ALA A 54 -1.27 -5.50 14.17
CA ALA A 54 -1.61 -6.41 15.24
C ALA A 54 -0.54 -7.50 15.44
N ALA A 55 0.04 -8.02 14.36
CA ALA A 55 1.11 -9.00 14.42
C ALA A 55 2.42 -8.40 14.99
N CYS A 56 2.72 -7.14 14.70
CA CYS A 56 3.85 -6.44 15.29
C CYS A 56 3.65 -6.20 16.80
N GLU A 57 2.45 -5.77 17.20
CA GLU A 57 2.07 -5.58 18.60
C GLU A 57 2.19 -6.87 19.40
N GLN A 58 1.67 -7.99 18.88
CA GLN A 58 1.79 -9.31 19.52
C GLN A 58 3.25 -9.76 19.70
N ARG A 59 4.15 -9.32 18.83
CA ARG A 59 5.59 -9.60 18.90
C ARG A 59 6.36 -8.61 19.77
N GLY A 60 5.70 -7.54 20.26
CA GLY A 60 6.33 -6.47 21.01
C GLY A 60 7.36 -5.67 20.20
N VAL A 61 7.22 -5.65 18.87
CA VAL A 61 8.12 -4.89 17.96
C VAL A 61 7.39 -3.68 17.39
N PRO A 62 8.06 -2.54 17.17
CA PRO A 62 7.43 -1.39 16.52
C PRO A 62 6.94 -1.74 15.11
N VAL A 63 5.74 -1.27 14.75
CA VAL A 63 5.19 -1.38 13.39
C VAL A 63 6.23 -0.81 12.43
N CYS A 64 6.58 -1.61 11.41
CA CYS A 64 7.59 -1.30 10.39
C CYS A 64 9.07 -1.13 10.80
N GLN A 65 9.48 -1.32 12.07
CA GLN A 65 10.91 -1.55 12.38
C GLN A 65 11.32 -3.01 12.15
N CYS A 66 10.74 -3.64 11.14
CA CYS A 66 11.19 -4.93 10.65
C CYS A 66 12.55 -4.73 9.98
N VAL A 67 13.61 -4.73 10.77
CA VAL A 67 14.98 -4.94 10.32
C VAL A 67 15.04 -6.36 9.78
N LYS A 68 14.60 -6.58 8.55
CA LYS A 68 14.90 -7.82 7.83
C LYS A 68 16.41 -7.77 7.56
N PRO A 69 17.20 -8.76 8.01
CA PRO A 69 18.65 -8.76 7.75
C PRO A 69 18.97 -8.82 6.25
N GLU A 70 18.07 -9.36 5.43
CA GLU A 70 18.36 -9.64 4.02
C GLU A 70 18.03 -8.48 3.04
N ASN A 71 17.07 -7.60 3.35
CA ASN A 71 16.85 -6.39 2.53
C ASN A 71 17.21 -5.15 3.34
N GLN A 72 18.29 -4.50 2.91
CA GLN A 72 18.98 -3.37 3.55
C GLN A 72 18.17 -2.06 3.56
N ASP A 73 16.84 -2.12 3.58
CA ASP A 73 15.96 -0.95 3.61
C ASP A 73 15.70 -0.45 5.04
N ALA A 74 16.37 -1.05 6.03
CA ALA A 74 16.16 -0.87 7.47
C ALA A 74 16.63 0.49 8.05
N GLY A 75 16.54 1.57 7.28
CA GLY A 75 16.92 2.90 7.73
C GLY A 75 16.18 4.05 7.06
N MET A 76 15.24 3.79 6.15
CA MET A 76 14.56 4.87 5.44
C MET A 76 13.40 5.43 6.28
N ALA A 77 13.41 6.76 6.46
CA ALA A 77 12.36 7.47 7.15
C ALA A 77 11.01 7.32 6.41
N ALA A 78 9.91 7.55 7.13
CA ALA A 78 8.58 7.61 6.52
C ALA A 78 8.57 8.60 5.35
N ARG A 79 8.02 8.19 4.20
CA ARG A 79 7.96 8.96 2.94
C ARG A 79 9.32 9.23 2.27
N TRP A 80 10.30 8.33 2.38
CA TRP A 80 11.59 8.47 1.71
C TRP A 80 11.51 8.68 0.18
N TRP A 81 10.45 8.18 -0.46
CA TRP A 81 10.18 8.38 -1.89
C TRP A 81 9.69 9.79 -2.24
N ALA A 82 9.27 10.59 -1.26
CA ALA A 82 8.71 11.91 -1.48
C ALA A 82 9.76 13.00 -1.74
N GLY A 83 11.04 12.63 -1.93
CA GLY A 83 12.11 13.53 -2.33
C GLY A 83 12.24 14.75 -1.41
N ALA A 84 12.94 14.59 -0.28
CA ALA A 84 13.33 15.73 0.53
C ALA A 84 14.27 16.64 -0.26
N ALA A 85 13.86 17.89 -0.46
CA ALA A 85 14.75 19.03 -0.62
C ALA A 85 15.23 19.51 0.75
#